data_AF-A0A4R3Y6L7-F1
#
_entry.id   AF-A0A4R3Y6L7-F1
#
_cell.length_a   1.000
_cell.length_b   1.000
_cell.length_c   1.000
_cell.angle_alpha   90.00
_cell.angle_beta   90.00
_cell.angle_gamma   90.00
#
_symmetry.space_group_name_H-M   'P 1'
#
loop_
_entity.id
_entity.type
_entity.pdbx_description
1 polymer ?
#
loop_
_entity_poly.entity_id
_entity_poly.type
_entity_poly.pdbx_seq_one_letter_code
_entity_poly.pdbx_strand_id
1 'polypeptide(L)'
;MTKVYLALYKGKKQGWKPRDIVARFSDWLTRKLTKGIYSHCEIATSIRDCYFDCYSSSIRDGGVRFKNMPLPPSKWDLIPITDVSESEINAFFELTKGKRYDWFGAIGIVLKFRNARSKYFCSEWCAEMLGLHEPWRFSPNDLAAIYHKK
;
A
#
# COMPACT_ATOMS: atom_id res chain seq x y z
N MET A 1 -20.97 -2.96 11.81
CA MET A 1 -19.68 -2.25 11.69
C MET A 1 -18.91 -2.86 10.54
N THR A 2 -18.46 -2.04 9.61
CA THR A 2 -17.61 -2.46 8.49
C THR A 2 -16.28 -2.93 9.01
N LYS A 3 -15.82 -4.11 8.61
CA LYS A 3 -14.52 -4.64 9.02
C LYS A 3 -13.43 -3.99 8.17
N VAL A 4 -12.40 -3.46 8.84
CA VAL A 4 -11.23 -2.83 8.21
C VAL A 4 -10.07 -3.82 8.25
N TYR A 5 -9.30 -3.86 7.17
CA TYR A 5 -8.13 -4.71 7.01
C TYR A 5 -6.96 -3.92 6.42
N LEU A 6 -5.76 -4.24 6.85
CA LEU A 6 -4.54 -4.01 6.08
C LEU A 6 -4.37 -5.21 5.14
N ALA A 7 -4.55 -4.98 3.85
CA ALA A 7 -4.41 -6.01 2.82
C ALA A 7 -3.00 -5.97 2.22
N LEU A 8 -2.30 -7.11 2.25
CA LEU A 8 -0.90 -7.27 1.85
C LEU A 8 -0.78 -8.22 0.66
N TYR A 9 -0.21 -7.76 -0.45
CA TYR A 9 -0.09 -8.55 -1.69
C TYR A 9 1.21 -9.38 -1.73
N LYS A 10 1.08 -10.69 -1.98
CA LYS A 10 2.15 -11.67 -2.20
C LYS A 10 2.64 -11.58 -3.65
N GLY A 11 3.87 -11.13 -3.87
CA GLY A 11 4.40 -10.80 -5.19
C GLY A 11 4.76 -11.99 -6.10
N LYS A 12 3.78 -12.71 -6.69
CA LYS A 12 4.04 -13.71 -7.76
C LYS A 12 3.25 -13.44 -9.05
N LYS A 13 3.96 -13.17 -10.16
CA LYS A 13 3.52 -13.43 -11.55
C LYS A 13 4.72 -13.48 -12.53
N GLN A 14 4.87 -14.60 -13.27
CA GLN A 14 5.81 -14.80 -14.39
C GLN A 14 5.10 -14.50 -15.73
N GLY A 15 5.73 -13.72 -16.62
CA GLY A 15 5.32 -13.49 -18.01
C GLY A 15 6.04 -12.27 -18.63
N TRP A 16 6.64 -12.41 -19.82
CA TRP A 16 7.58 -11.47 -20.46
C TRP A 16 6.94 -10.59 -21.56
N LYS A 17 6.99 -9.25 -21.49
CA LYS A 17 6.91 -8.32 -22.67
C LYS A 17 7.68 -6.99 -22.46
N PRO A 18 8.24 -6.36 -23.52
CA PRO A 18 9.08 -5.15 -23.42
C PRO A 18 8.43 -3.88 -22.84
N ARG A 19 7.15 -3.95 -22.44
CA ARG A 19 6.25 -2.86 -21.97
C ARG A 19 5.97 -2.97 -20.46
N ASP A 20 6.66 -3.90 -19.80
CA ASP A 20 6.79 -4.14 -18.36
C ASP A 20 7.58 -3.00 -17.66
N ILE A 21 7.37 -1.75 -18.05
CA ILE A 21 8.31 -0.64 -17.85
C ILE A 21 7.95 0.16 -16.57
N VAL A 22 7.86 -0.56 -15.47
CA VAL A 22 8.30 -0.25 -14.08
C VAL A 22 8.55 -1.61 -13.39
N ALA A 23 8.48 -2.76 -14.09
CA ALA A 23 8.65 -4.13 -13.57
C ALA A 23 10.06 -4.42 -13.07
N ARG A 24 10.94 -3.43 -13.13
CA ARG A 24 12.19 -3.39 -12.40
C ARG A 24 12.48 -2.05 -11.72
N PHE A 25 11.47 -1.28 -11.34
CA PHE A 25 11.60 -0.19 -10.37
C PHE A 25 11.20 -0.54 -8.92
N SER A 26 10.66 -1.68 -8.47
CA SER A 26 10.67 -3.12 -8.83
C SER A 26 12.03 -3.79 -8.90
N ASP A 27 12.12 -5.03 -8.43
CA ASP A 27 13.34 -5.83 -8.31
C ASP A 27 14.60 -5.18 -7.69
N TRP A 28 14.50 -3.91 -7.27
CA TRP A 28 15.63 -3.00 -7.13
C TRP A 28 15.66 -2.16 -5.83
N LEU A 29 14.55 -1.88 -5.14
CA LEU A 29 14.66 -1.71 -3.67
C LEU A 29 14.57 -3.05 -2.93
N THR A 30 14.03 -4.02 -3.66
CA THR A 30 13.99 -5.47 -3.49
C THR A 30 15.18 -6.06 -2.78
N ARG A 31 14.88 -6.95 -1.85
CA ARG A 31 15.83 -7.73 -1.03
C ARG A 31 16.76 -6.94 -0.10
N LYS A 32 17.05 -5.66 -0.33
CA LYS A 32 18.19 -4.99 0.34
C LYS A 32 17.90 -4.37 1.70
N LEU A 33 16.65 -4.38 2.17
CA LEU A 33 16.30 -4.00 3.54
C LEU A 33 15.54 -5.09 4.32
N THR A 34 14.64 -5.87 3.71
CA THR A 34 13.81 -6.84 4.45
C THR A 34 13.59 -8.16 3.69
N LYS A 35 13.74 -9.29 4.40
CA LYS A 35 13.51 -10.69 3.96
C LYS A 35 12.00 -11.00 3.80
N GLY A 36 11.23 -10.10 3.20
CA GLY A 36 9.76 -10.11 3.23
C GLY A 36 9.08 -10.60 1.95
N ILE A 37 7.88 -11.17 2.06
CA ILE A 37 7.10 -11.76 0.96
C ILE A 37 6.11 -10.78 0.29
N TYR A 38 5.92 -9.59 0.87
CA TYR A 38 4.92 -8.62 0.42
C TYR A 38 5.53 -7.54 -0.47
N SER A 39 4.82 -7.20 -1.55
CA SER A 39 5.26 -6.18 -2.52
C SER A 39 4.31 -4.97 -2.64
N HIS A 40 3.12 -5.03 -2.03
CA HIS A 40 2.13 -3.95 -2.08
C HIS A 40 1.16 -4.04 -0.90
N CYS A 41 0.56 -2.92 -0.49
CA CYS A 41 -0.48 -2.91 0.53
C CYS A 41 -1.61 -1.90 0.25
N GLU A 42 -2.78 -2.19 0.81
CA GLU A 42 -4.01 -1.40 0.73
C GLU A 42 -4.69 -1.38 2.09
N ILE A 43 -5.43 -0.31 2.39
CA ILE A 43 -6.46 -0.35 3.43
C ILE A 43 -7.75 -0.83 2.78
N ALA A 44 -8.37 -1.88 3.33
CA ALA A 44 -9.51 -2.55 2.75
C ALA A 44 -10.70 -2.56 3.71
N THR A 45 -11.85 -2.09 3.27
CA THR A 45 -13.13 -2.22 3.98
C THR A 45 -13.97 -3.34 3.36
N SER A 46 -14.55 -4.20 4.20
CA SER A 46 -15.37 -5.32 3.72
C SER A 46 -16.79 -4.87 3.41
N ILE A 47 -17.25 -5.14 2.18
CA ILE A 47 -18.60 -4.76 1.73
C ILE A 47 -19.54 -5.96 1.80
N ARG A 48 -19.39 -6.92 0.87
CA ARG A 48 -20.18 -8.14 0.68
C ARG A 48 -19.32 -9.19 -0.05
N ASP A 49 -19.51 -10.47 0.24
CA ASP A 49 -19.00 -11.63 -0.53
C ASP A 49 -17.59 -11.51 -1.13
N CYS A 50 -16.56 -11.56 -0.28
CA CYS A 50 -15.14 -11.52 -0.70
C CYS A 50 -14.72 -10.28 -1.52
N TYR A 51 -15.56 -9.26 -1.60
CA TYR A 51 -15.26 -7.97 -2.23
C TYR A 51 -14.95 -6.89 -1.18
N PHE A 52 -13.99 -6.05 -1.54
CA PHE A 52 -13.44 -5.03 -0.67
C PHE A 52 -13.29 -3.72 -1.41
N ASP A 53 -13.53 -2.65 -0.67
CA ASP A 53 -13.19 -1.30 -1.07
C ASP A 53 -11.76 -1.03 -0.60
N CYS A 54 -10.85 -0.90 -1.56
CA CYS A 54 -9.42 -0.77 -1.33
C CYS A 54 -8.94 0.66 -1.59
N TYR A 55 -8.16 1.18 -0.65
CA TYR A 55 -7.61 2.53 -0.66
C TYR A 55 -6.09 2.46 -0.51
N SER A 56 -5.37 3.12 -1.41
CA SER A 56 -3.90 3.21 -1.39
C SER A 56 -3.42 4.22 -2.42
N SER A 57 -2.11 4.29 -2.64
CA SER A 57 -1.50 4.98 -3.78
C SER A 57 -0.87 3.98 -4.75
N SER A 58 -1.09 4.16 -6.05
CA SER A 58 -0.62 3.25 -7.09
C SER A 58 0.02 4.01 -8.24
N ILE A 59 1.19 3.52 -8.67
CA ILE A 59 1.92 4.11 -9.79
C ILE A 59 1.16 3.96 -11.11
N ARG A 60 0.42 2.85 -11.26
CA ARG A 60 -0.37 2.55 -12.46
C ARG A 60 -1.54 3.51 -12.61
N ASP A 61 -2.06 3.97 -11.49
CA ASP A 61 -3.22 4.85 -11.42
C ASP A 61 -2.81 6.32 -11.18
N GLY A 62 -1.50 6.58 -11.18
CA GLY A 62 -0.95 7.94 -11.13
C GLY A 62 -1.00 8.63 -9.77
N GLY A 63 -1.38 7.93 -8.69
CA GLY A 63 -1.43 8.48 -7.33
C GLY A 63 -2.38 7.76 -6.39
N VAL A 64 -2.92 8.49 -5.42
CA VAL A 64 -3.94 8.02 -4.48
C VAL A 64 -5.17 7.55 -5.25
N ARG A 65 -5.63 6.33 -4.95
CA ARG A 65 -6.72 5.65 -5.65
C ARG A 65 -7.67 4.96 -4.68
N PHE A 66 -8.87 4.77 -5.18
CA PHE A 66 -9.88 3.89 -4.63
C PHE A 66 -10.18 2.81 -5.67
N LYS A 67 -10.34 1.56 -5.22
CA LYS A 67 -10.71 0.45 -6.10
C LYS A 67 -11.53 -0.59 -5.37
N ASN A 68 -12.69 -0.91 -5.92
CA ASN A 68 -13.45 -2.08 -5.55
C ASN A 68 -12.86 -3.34 -6.21
N MET A 69 -12.42 -4.33 -5.42
CA MET A 69 -11.85 -5.56 -5.96
C MET A 69 -11.90 -6.74 -4.98
N PRO A 70 -11.88 -7.99 -5.50
CA PRO A 70 -11.72 -9.16 -4.65
C PRO A 70 -10.26 -9.32 -4.18
N LEU A 71 -10.09 -9.85 -2.96
CA LEU A 71 -8.79 -10.12 -2.34
C LEU A 71 -8.62 -11.62 -2.07
N PRO A 72 -8.28 -12.44 -3.09
CA PRO A 72 -8.17 -13.89 -2.92
C PRO A 72 -7.02 -14.25 -1.96
N PRO A 73 -7.23 -15.14 -0.96
CA PRO A 73 -6.22 -15.52 0.05
C PRO A 73 -4.92 -16.09 -0.53
N SER A 74 -4.98 -16.66 -1.75
CA SER A 74 -3.81 -17.18 -2.46
C SER A 74 -2.81 -16.08 -2.85
N LYS A 75 -3.25 -14.82 -2.89
CA LYS A 75 -2.44 -13.65 -3.31
C LYS A 75 -2.38 -12.56 -2.25
N TRP A 76 -3.31 -12.53 -1.31
CA TRP A 76 -3.42 -11.49 -0.31
C TRP A 76 -3.47 -12.08 1.09
N ASP A 77 -2.77 -11.44 2.03
CA ASP A 77 -3.01 -11.61 3.46
C ASP A 77 -3.77 -10.40 3.98
N LEU A 78 -4.78 -10.64 4.82
CA LEU A 78 -5.61 -9.61 5.41
C LEU A 78 -5.37 -9.57 6.91
N ILE A 79 -4.85 -8.46 7.42
CA ILE A 79 -4.67 -8.24 8.85
C ILE A 79 -5.80 -7.32 9.34
N PRO A 80 -6.65 -7.75 10.28
CA PRO A 80 -7.75 -6.91 10.77
C PRO A 80 -7.21 -5.69 11.55
N ILE A 81 -7.78 -4.53 11.29
CA ILE A 81 -7.50 -3.28 12.00
C ILE A 81 -8.75 -2.90 12.82
N THR A 82 -8.59 -2.69 14.13
CA THR A 82 -9.70 -2.40 15.05
C THR A 82 -9.85 -0.93 15.39
N ASP A 83 -8.79 -0.15 15.20
CA ASP A 83 -8.66 1.18 15.80
C ASP A 83 -8.95 2.30 14.78
N VAL A 84 -9.54 1.94 13.64
CA VAL A 84 -9.86 2.86 12.54
C VAL A 84 -11.24 2.54 11.99
N SER A 85 -12.05 3.58 11.78
CA SER A 85 -13.37 3.49 11.16
C SER A 85 -13.34 3.74 9.65
N GLU A 86 -14.35 3.21 8.95
CA GLU A 86 -14.57 3.50 7.52
C GLU A 86 -14.74 5.00 7.23
N SER A 87 -15.37 5.74 8.14
CA SER A 87 -15.52 7.20 8.01
C SER A 87 -14.17 7.93 8.02
N GLU A 88 -13.23 7.51 8.88
CA GLU A 88 -11.89 8.10 8.93
C GLU A 88 -11.10 7.79 7.66
N ILE A 89 -11.21 6.56 7.14
CA ILE A 89 -10.58 6.16 5.89
C ILE A 89 -11.09 7.02 4.73
N ASN A 90 -12.41 7.18 4.62
CA ASN A 90 -13.03 7.99 3.57
C ASN A 90 -12.66 9.47 3.68
N ALA A 91 -12.64 10.03 4.90
CA ALA A 91 -12.22 11.41 5.11
C ALA A 91 -10.75 11.62 4.70
N PHE A 92 -9.85 10.72 5.11
CA PHE A 92 -8.44 10.78 4.73
C PHE A 92 -8.24 10.58 3.22
N PHE A 93 -9.01 9.69 2.61
CA PHE A 93 -9.01 9.51 1.16
C PHE A 93 -9.41 10.80 0.45
N GLU A 94 -10.53 11.43 0.79
CA GLU A 94 -10.94 12.68 0.14
C GLU A 94 -9.94 13.83 0.34
N LEU A 95 -9.27 13.90 1.50
CA LEU A 95 -8.19 14.87 1.76
C LEU A 95 -6.93 14.62 0.90
N THR A 96 -6.70 13.38 0.47
CA THR A 96 -5.47 12.97 -0.23
C THR A 96 -5.68 12.62 -1.70
N LYS A 97 -6.94 12.48 -2.12
CA LYS A 97 -7.36 12.21 -3.50
C LYS A 97 -6.86 13.30 -4.43
N GLY A 98 -6.32 12.88 -5.58
CA GLY A 98 -5.68 13.79 -6.53
C GLY A 98 -4.20 14.10 -6.26
N LYS A 99 -3.64 13.70 -5.10
CA LYS A 99 -2.18 13.71 -4.92
C LYS A 99 -1.54 12.71 -5.89
N ARG A 100 -0.54 13.18 -6.65
CA ARG A 100 0.12 12.42 -7.72
C ARG A 100 1.08 11.38 -7.11
N TYR A 101 1.39 10.32 -7.85
CA TYR A 101 2.33 9.31 -7.38
C TYR A 101 3.77 9.85 -7.24
N ASP A 102 4.49 9.44 -6.19
CA ASP A 102 5.86 9.92 -5.98
C ASP A 102 6.92 9.13 -6.73
N TRP A 103 7.17 9.53 -7.97
CA TRP A 103 8.30 9.01 -8.73
C TRP A 103 9.67 9.30 -8.10
N PHE A 104 9.83 10.44 -7.41
CA PHE A 104 11.12 10.86 -6.85
C PHE A 104 11.32 10.35 -5.42
N GLY A 105 10.26 10.24 -4.61
CA GLY A 105 10.27 9.59 -3.30
C GLY A 105 10.62 8.11 -3.38
N ALA A 106 10.34 7.45 -4.51
CA ALA A 106 10.62 6.03 -4.69
C ALA A 106 12.14 5.81 -4.68
N ILE A 107 12.85 6.80 -5.21
CA ILE A 107 14.29 6.94 -5.22
C ILE A 107 14.79 7.52 -3.87
N GLY A 108 14.03 8.45 -3.26
CA GLY A 108 14.33 9.06 -1.95
C GLY A 108 14.32 8.07 -0.77
N ILE A 109 13.47 7.04 -0.81
CA ILE A 109 13.49 5.92 0.16
C ILE A 109 14.83 5.17 0.11
N VAL A 110 15.46 5.06 -1.07
CA VAL A 110 16.81 4.48 -1.22
C VAL A 110 17.88 5.35 -0.53
N LEU A 111 17.67 6.67 -0.50
CA LEU A 111 18.62 7.68 -0.02
C LEU A 111 18.24 8.31 1.33
N LYS A 112 17.22 7.79 2.03
CA LYS A 112 16.64 8.38 3.27
C LYS A 112 16.31 9.88 3.13
N PHE A 113 15.92 10.32 1.94
CA PHE A 113 15.56 11.71 1.69
C PHE A 113 14.05 11.87 1.62
N ARG A 114 13.52 12.77 2.47
CA ARG A 114 12.12 13.21 2.46
C ARG A 114 11.82 13.83 1.10
N ASN A 115 11.09 13.13 0.25
CA ASN A 115 10.67 13.71 -1.02
C ASN A 115 9.30 14.38 -0.90
N ALA A 116 9.02 15.25 -1.87
CA ALA A 116 8.08 16.37 -1.77
C ALA A 116 6.69 16.02 -1.20
N ARG A 117 6.13 16.93 -0.37
CA ARG A 117 4.80 16.88 0.29
C ARG A 117 3.58 16.57 -0.62
N SER A 118 3.76 16.44 -1.93
CA SER A 118 2.70 16.33 -2.92
C SER A 118 2.47 14.93 -3.47
N LYS A 119 3.13 13.90 -2.92
CA LYS A 119 3.14 12.58 -3.55
C LYS A 119 3.24 11.39 -2.55
N TYR A 120 2.65 10.23 -2.88
CA TYR A 120 2.48 9.07 -1.97
C TYR A 120 2.92 7.71 -2.53
N PHE A 121 3.53 6.86 -1.69
CA PHE A 121 3.63 5.39 -1.90
C PHE A 121 2.45 4.62 -1.34
N CYS A 122 2.27 3.36 -1.76
CA CYS A 122 1.23 2.49 -1.21
C CYS A 122 1.36 2.31 0.31
N SER A 123 2.55 1.96 0.79
CA SER A 123 2.80 1.77 2.22
C SER A 123 2.86 3.07 3.00
N GLU A 124 3.36 4.14 2.41
CA GLU A 124 3.34 5.46 3.05
C GLU A 124 1.92 5.95 3.28
N TRP A 125 1.05 5.85 2.26
CA TRP A 125 -0.35 6.24 2.40
C TRP A 125 -1.07 5.40 3.46
N CYS A 126 -0.84 4.07 3.46
CA CYS A 126 -1.39 3.19 4.49
C CYS A 126 -0.85 3.52 5.89
N ALA A 127 0.45 3.79 6.01
CA ALA A 127 1.09 4.14 7.28
C ALA A 127 0.56 5.48 7.83
N GLU A 128 0.40 6.48 6.98
CA GLU A 128 -0.15 7.79 7.38
C GLU A 128 -1.62 7.65 7.79
N MET A 129 -2.42 6.89 7.03
CA MET A 129 -3.81 6.60 7.41
C MET A 129 -3.90 5.89 8.75
N LEU A 130 -2.96 4.99 9.05
CA LEU A 130 -2.89 4.28 10.32
C LEU A 130 -2.23 5.11 11.45
N GLY A 131 -1.90 6.38 11.19
CA GLY A 131 -1.37 7.31 12.20
C GLY A 131 0.10 7.08 12.58
N LEU A 132 0.88 6.35 11.77
CA LEU A 132 2.29 6.12 12.05
C LEU A 132 3.13 7.38 11.80
N HIS A 133 4.04 7.67 12.73
CA HIS A 133 4.97 8.78 12.61
C HIS A 133 6.03 8.52 11.52
N GLU A 134 6.36 9.53 10.71
CA GLU A 134 7.27 9.41 9.56
C GLU A 134 6.86 8.27 8.58
N PRO A 135 5.65 8.33 8.00
CA PRO A 135 5.06 7.23 7.22
C PRO A 135 5.91 6.80 6.01
N TRP A 136 6.72 7.71 5.47
CA TRP A 136 7.66 7.50 4.37
C TRP A 136 8.74 6.44 4.66
N ARG A 137 8.90 6.01 5.92
CA ARG A 137 9.90 5.02 6.34
C ARG A 137 9.41 3.58 6.26
N PHE A 138 8.10 3.34 6.16
CA PHE A 138 7.54 1.99 6.27
C PHE A 138 7.34 1.32 4.91
N SER A 139 7.74 0.06 4.82
CA SER A 139 7.41 -0.85 3.72
C SER A 139 6.18 -1.70 4.06
N PRO A 140 5.55 -2.38 3.07
CA PRO A 140 4.48 -3.34 3.33
C PRO A 140 4.86 -4.44 4.34
N ASN A 141 6.14 -4.84 4.37
CA ASN A 141 6.61 -5.86 5.31
C ASN A 141 6.79 -5.31 6.73
N ASP A 142 7.13 -4.02 6.87
CA ASP A 142 7.20 -3.38 8.18
C ASP A 142 5.77 -3.22 8.76
N LEU A 143 4.82 -2.80 7.92
CA LEU A 143 3.40 -2.76 8.32
C LEU A 143 2.89 -4.15 8.69
N ALA A 144 3.26 -5.17 7.92
CA ALA A 144 2.97 -6.55 8.30
C ALA A 144 3.56 -6.89 9.68
N ALA A 145 4.83 -6.57 9.94
CA ALA A 145 5.47 -6.86 11.23
C ALA A 145 4.84 -6.10 12.41
N ILE A 146 4.39 -4.86 12.19
CA ILE A 146 3.77 -4.02 13.23
C ILE A 146 2.36 -4.51 13.58
N TYR A 147 1.54 -4.83 12.57
CA TYR A 147 0.12 -5.15 12.76
C TYR A 147 -0.18 -6.64 12.87
N HIS A 148 0.76 -7.51 12.48
CA HIS A 148 0.60 -8.95 12.68
C HIS A 148 0.75 -9.27 14.18
N LYS A 149 -0.38 -9.50 14.85
CA LYS A 149 -0.37 -10.00 16.23
C LYS A 149 0.21 -11.42 16.26
N LYS A 150 1.12 -11.66 17.21
CA LYS A 150 1.46 -13.03 17.65
C LYS A 150 0.32 -13.59 18.48
#